data_AF-A0A2H1WI80-F1
#
_entry.id   AF-A0A2H1WI80-F1
#
_cell.length_a   1.000
_cell.length_b   1.000
_cell.length_c   1.000
_cell.angle_alpha   90.00
_cell.angle_beta   90.00
_cell.angle_gamma   90.00
#
_symmetry.space_group_name_H-M   'P 1'
#
loop_
_entity.id
_entity.type
_entity.pdbx_description
1 polymer ?
#
loop_
_entity_poly.entity_id
_entity_poly.type
_entity_poly.pdbx_seq_one_letter_code
_entity_poly.pdbx_strand_id
1 'polypeptide(L)'
;MSNENALDLHHVHQCFQRSLKEEDDVVIEAYIEGYNELVKFLNLIGSVFSFVSSDVKSKIKVMEKHREGEDAVHYDSFKKMMKYEKDTNLYDKNGFVSGSRTMLRLHRGLDFIRLFLKRLSEADENMNTCTTCQGSYNETLANFHPWYIRKAATLAMHALPSRPDLLKK
;
A
#
# COMPACT_ATOMS: atom_id res chain seq x y z
N MET A 1 -19.23 1.60 -20.63
CA MET A 1 -18.84 0.43 -19.82
C MET A 1 -17.49 0.78 -19.20
N SER A 2 -17.47 1.11 -17.91
CA SER A 2 -16.24 1.40 -17.17
C SER A 2 -15.35 0.15 -17.21
N ASN A 3 -14.09 0.33 -17.60
CA ASN A 3 -13.12 -0.75 -17.60
C ASN A 3 -12.82 -1.08 -16.12
N GLU A 4 -13.39 -2.16 -15.58
CA GLU A 4 -13.24 -2.54 -14.15
C GLU A 4 -11.77 -2.71 -13.70
N ASN A 5 -10.86 -2.79 -14.68
CA ASN A 5 -9.42 -2.94 -14.47
C ASN A 5 -8.61 -1.64 -14.57
N ALA A 6 -9.22 -0.49 -14.92
CA ALA A 6 -8.53 0.79 -14.95
C ALA A 6 -8.43 1.39 -13.54
N LEU A 7 -7.30 2.01 -13.22
CA LEU A 7 -7.11 2.71 -11.94
C LEU A 7 -8.01 3.95 -11.89
N ASP A 8 -8.89 4.02 -10.89
CA ASP A 8 -9.62 5.25 -10.59
C ASP A 8 -8.90 6.06 -9.49
N LEU A 9 -8.02 6.98 -9.91
CA LEU A 9 -7.31 7.88 -9.00
C LEU A 9 -8.25 8.78 -8.19
N HIS A 10 -9.43 9.11 -8.74
CA HIS A 10 -10.42 9.90 -8.02
C HIS A 10 -11.02 9.09 -6.87
N HIS A 11 -11.37 7.83 -7.13
CA HIS A 11 -11.83 6.91 -6.10
C HIS A 11 -10.75 6.66 -5.02
N VAL A 12 -9.50 6.42 -5.42
CA VAL A 12 -8.36 6.32 -4.49
C VAL A 12 -8.30 7.54 -3.56
N HIS A 13 -8.36 8.74 -4.13
CA HIS A 13 -8.33 9.98 -3.36
C HIS A 13 -9.52 10.09 -2.40
N GLN A 14 -10.73 9.81 -2.86
CA GLN A 14 -11.93 9.83 -2.00
C GLN A 14 -11.83 8.83 -0.84
N CYS A 15 -11.34 7.62 -1.08
CA CYS A 15 -11.13 6.62 -0.03
C CYS A 15 -10.12 7.11 1.02
N PHE A 16 -8.98 7.65 0.60
CA PHE A 16 -8.00 8.19 1.54
C PHE A 16 -8.50 9.43 2.28
N GLN A 17 -9.29 10.31 1.63
CA GLN A 17 -9.95 11.43 2.31
C GLN A 17 -10.94 10.93 3.38
N ARG A 18 -11.81 9.99 3.03
CA ARG A 18 -12.75 9.34 3.96
C ARG A 18 -12.06 8.59 5.08
N SER A 19 -10.81 8.15 4.86
CA SER A 19 -10.03 7.48 5.89
C SER A 19 -9.55 8.44 6.98
N LEU A 20 -9.45 9.74 6.71
CA LEU A 20 -9.04 10.73 7.71
C LEU A 20 -10.18 10.96 8.71
N LYS A 21 -9.87 10.81 9.98
CA LYS A 21 -10.78 11.06 11.10
C LYS A 21 -10.27 12.22 11.95
N GLU A 22 -11.16 12.80 12.74
CA GLU A 22 -10.78 13.78 13.76
C GLU A 22 -9.73 13.22 14.72
N GLU A 23 -9.06 14.11 15.45
CA GLU A 23 -8.03 13.77 16.42
C GLU A 23 -6.84 13.01 15.83
N ASP A 24 -6.48 13.20 14.55
CA ASP A 24 -5.32 12.54 13.91
C ASP A 24 -5.42 11.00 13.96
N ASP A 25 -6.60 10.47 13.61
CA ASP A 25 -6.89 9.04 13.54
C ASP A 25 -7.28 8.63 12.11
N VAL A 26 -7.27 7.32 11.84
CA VAL A 26 -7.51 6.78 10.49
C VAL A 26 -8.53 5.65 10.53
N VAL A 27 -9.61 5.77 9.77
CA VAL A 27 -10.64 4.73 9.59
C VAL A 27 -10.06 3.62 8.72
N ILE A 28 -9.97 2.41 9.30
CA ILE A 28 -9.31 1.27 8.65
C ILE A 28 -10.05 0.83 7.38
N GLU A 29 -11.38 0.85 7.39
CA GLU A 29 -12.20 0.43 6.25
C GLU A 29 -11.92 1.23 4.98
N ALA A 30 -12.05 2.56 5.06
CA ALA A 30 -11.81 3.45 3.92
C ALA A 30 -10.33 3.41 3.47
N TYR A 31 -9.40 3.20 4.41
CA TYR A 31 -7.98 3.03 4.10
C TYR A 31 -7.73 1.74 3.29
N ILE A 32 -8.38 0.63 3.66
CA ILE A 32 -8.29 -0.65 2.93
C ILE A 32 -8.99 -0.55 1.57
N GLU A 33 -10.13 0.14 1.49
CA GLU A 33 -10.85 0.41 0.23
C GLU A 33 -9.92 1.13 -0.77
N GLY A 34 -9.24 2.19 -0.34
CA GLY A 34 -8.25 2.88 -1.17
C GLY A 34 -7.08 1.98 -1.58
N TYR A 35 -6.65 1.08 -0.70
CA TYR A 35 -5.62 0.10 -1.00
C TYR A 35 -6.04 -0.95 -2.03
N ASN A 36 -7.30 -1.40 -1.99
CA ASN A 36 -7.85 -2.32 -2.99
C ASN A 36 -7.85 -1.69 -4.39
N GLU A 37 -8.14 -0.39 -4.49
CA GLU A 37 -8.04 0.34 -5.75
C GLU A 37 -6.57 0.51 -6.20
N LEU A 38 -5.65 0.85 -5.30
CA LEU A 38 -4.21 0.90 -5.60
C LEU A 38 -3.64 -0.45 -6.08
N VAL A 39 -4.20 -1.57 -5.61
CA VAL A 39 -3.80 -2.91 -6.09
C VAL A 39 -4.10 -3.09 -7.57
N LYS A 40 -5.15 -2.46 -8.12
CA LYS A 40 -5.41 -2.47 -9.57
C LYS A 40 -4.28 -1.80 -10.33
N PHE A 41 -3.83 -0.64 -9.87
CA PHE A 41 -2.66 0.04 -10.43
C PHE A 41 -1.39 -0.83 -10.40
N LEU A 42 -1.10 -1.46 -9.27
CA LEU A 42 0.06 -2.36 -9.15
C LEU A 42 0.01 -3.52 -10.16
N ASN A 43 -1.19 -4.04 -10.46
CA ASN A 43 -1.35 -5.09 -11.48
C ASN A 43 -1.21 -4.55 -12.91
N LEU A 44 -1.62 -3.31 -13.17
CA LEU A 44 -1.49 -2.65 -14.47
C LEU A 44 -0.02 -2.40 -14.85
N ILE A 45 0.84 -2.17 -13.88
CA ILE A 45 2.25 -1.87 -14.11
C ILE A 45 3.03 -3.08 -14.67
N GLY A 46 2.57 -4.31 -14.45
CA GLY A 46 3.10 -5.50 -15.13
C GLY A 46 3.22 -6.73 -14.23
N SER A 47 3.47 -7.89 -14.84
CA SER A 47 3.53 -9.21 -14.17
C SER A 47 4.59 -9.28 -13.08
N VAL A 48 5.67 -8.51 -13.19
CA VAL A 48 6.74 -8.45 -12.19
C VAL A 48 6.28 -7.83 -10.86
N PHE A 49 5.26 -6.96 -10.88
CA PHE A 49 4.65 -6.38 -9.68
C PHE A 49 3.58 -7.27 -9.04
N SER A 50 3.30 -8.45 -9.60
CA SER A 50 2.35 -9.41 -9.01
C SER A 50 2.76 -9.90 -7.62
N PHE A 51 4.08 -9.99 -7.35
CA PHE A 51 4.57 -10.29 -6.02
C PHE A 51 4.20 -9.19 -5.01
N VAL A 52 4.35 -7.93 -5.41
CA VAL A 52 4.00 -6.77 -4.58
C VAL A 52 2.50 -6.72 -4.34
N SER A 53 1.69 -6.90 -5.39
CA SER A 53 0.23 -6.88 -5.25
C SER A 53 -0.27 -8.06 -4.41
N SER A 54 0.35 -9.25 -4.52
CA SER A 54 0.07 -10.39 -3.64
C SER A 54 0.42 -10.10 -2.18
N ASP A 55 1.58 -9.49 -1.93
CA ASP A 55 2.02 -9.10 -0.60
C ASP A 55 1.07 -8.07 0.04
N VAL A 56 0.57 -7.10 -0.74
CA VAL A 56 -0.45 -6.14 -0.30
C VAL A 56 -1.80 -6.82 -0.04
N LYS A 57 -2.30 -7.65 -0.99
CA LYS A 57 -3.55 -8.40 -0.83
C LYS A 57 -3.54 -9.30 0.41
N SER A 58 -2.40 -9.93 0.71
CA SER A 58 -2.27 -10.77 1.91
C SER A 58 -2.45 -9.97 3.20
N LYS A 59 -1.97 -8.73 3.25
CA LYS A 59 -2.13 -7.82 4.39
C LYS A 59 -3.55 -7.29 4.51
N ILE A 60 -4.18 -6.96 3.37
CA ILE A 60 -5.60 -6.60 3.33
C ILE A 60 -6.44 -7.71 3.94
N LYS A 61 -6.22 -8.97 3.52
CA LYS A 61 -6.92 -10.13 4.08
C LYS A 61 -6.72 -10.33 5.59
N VAL A 62 -5.53 -10.04 6.11
CA VAL A 62 -5.29 -10.05 7.56
C VAL A 62 -6.18 -9.03 8.26
N MET A 63 -6.31 -7.84 7.70
CA MET A 63 -7.14 -6.78 8.28
C MET A 63 -8.63 -7.06 8.14
N GLU A 64 -9.08 -7.60 7.01
CA GLU A 64 -10.45 -8.07 6.81
C GLU A 64 -10.82 -9.11 7.88
N LYS A 65 -9.95 -10.10 8.11
CA LYS A 65 -10.14 -11.11 9.18
C LYS A 65 -10.28 -10.49 10.56
N HIS A 66 -9.46 -9.48 10.90
CA HIS A 66 -9.59 -8.78 12.19
C HIS A 66 -10.92 -8.02 12.31
N ARG A 67 -11.41 -7.46 11.20
CA ARG A 67 -12.68 -6.71 11.15
C ARG A 67 -13.94 -7.61 11.09
N GLU A 68 -13.78 -8.90 10.85
CA GLU A 68 -14.88 -9.89 10.85
C GLU A 68 -14.91 -10.75 12.13
N GLY A 69 -13.85 -10.69 12.95
CA GLY A 69 -13.70 -11.51 14.15
C GLY A 69 -14.44 -10.98 15.38
N GLU A 70 -14.33 -11.72 16.49
CA GLU A 70 -14.94 -11.37 17.78
C GLU A 70 -14.49 -9.98 18.29
N ASP A 71 -13.24 -9.62 18.01
CA ASP A 71 -12.63 -8.35 18.43
C ASP A 71 -12.81 -7.21 17.41
N ALA A 72 -13.63 -7.39 16.36
CA ALA A 72 -13.78 -6.45 15.25
C ALA A 72 -14.05 -5.00 15.69
N VAL A 73 -14.74 -4.82 16.81
CA VAL A 73 -15.02 -3.50 17.41
C VAL A 73 -13.75 -2.69 17.68
N HIS A 74 -12.61 -3.35 17.90
CA HIS A 74 -11.32 -2.70 18.16
C HIS A 74 -10.56 -2.30 16.87
N TYR A 75 -10.99 -2.77 15.70
CA TYR A 75 -10.35 -2.54 14.41
C TYR A 75 -11.15 -1.58 13.52
N ASP A 76 -11.84 -0.61 14.12
CA ASP A 76 -12.50 0.48 13.39
C ASP A 76 -11.50 1.54 12.88
N SER A 77 -10.42 1.76 13.64
CA SER A 77 -9.49 2.85 13.47
C SER A 77 -8.09 2.48 13.95
N PHE A 78 -7.08 3.21 13.47
CA PHE A 78 -5.69 2.94 13.79
C PHE A 78 -5.44 3.08 15.29
N LYS A 79 -5.89 4.17 15.91
CA LYS A 79 -5.64 4.41 17.34
C LYS A 79 -6.31 3.39 18.24
N LYS A 80 -7.55 3.02 17.95
CA LYS A 80 -8.28 2.01 18.74
C LYS A 80 -7.63 0.63 18.63
N MET A 81 -7.24 0.23 17.41
CA MET A 81 -6.52 -1.02 17.17
C MET A 81 -5.19 -1.05 17.92
N MET A 82 -4.38 0.01 17.76
CA MET A 82 -3.06 0.09 18.42
C MET A 82 -3.20 0.05 19.95
N LYS A 83 -4.19 0.75 20.50
CA LYS A 83 -4.47 0.72 21.94
C LYS A 83 -4.89 -0.67 22.39
N TYR A 84 -5.83 -1.31 21.69
CA TYR A 84 -6.29 -2.65 22.01
C TYR A 84 -5.16 -3.67 22.00
N GLU A 85 -4.39 -3.76 20.90
CA GLU A 85 -3.30 -4.72 20.78
C GLU A 85 -2.19 -4.50 21.81
N LYS A 86 -1.95 -3.24 22.19
CA LYS A 86 -0.99 -2.89 23.24
C LYS A 86 -1.50 -3.30 24.62
N ASP A 87 -2.70 -2.89 25.00
CA ASP A 87 -3.24 -3.08 26.35
C ASP A 87 -3.49 -4.57 26.66
N THR A 88 -3.66 -5.40 25.63
CA THR A 88 -3.86 -6.86 25.75
C THR A 88 -2.59 -7.67 25.48
N ASN A 89 -1.44 -7.03 25.25
CA ASN A 89 -0.15 -7.67 24.93
C ASN A 89 -0.24 -8.66 23.76
N LEU A 90 -1.09 -8.39 22.76
CA LEU A 90 -1.28 -9.30 21.61
C LEU A 90 -0.03 -9.47 20.76
N TYR A 91 0.91 -8.51 20.82
CA TYR A 91 2.19 -8.58 20.12
C TYR A 91 3.12 -9.71 20.64
N ASP A 92 2.91 -10.19 21.88
CA ASP A 92 3.68 -11.30 22.47
C ASP A 92 3.01 -12.66 22.23
N LYS A 93 1.78 -12.69 21.71
CA LYS A 93 1.01 -13.91 21.51
C LYS A 93 1.56 -14.69 20.30
N ASN A 94 2.13 -15.87 20.56
CA ASN A 94 2.58 -16.77 19.51
C ASN A 94 1.45 -17.12 18.53
N GLY A 95 1.75 -17.02 17.23
CA GLY A 95 0.79 -17.29 16.15
C GLY A 95 -0.22 -16.17 15.87
N PHE A 96 -0.22 -15.08 16.65
CA PHE A 96 -1.04 -13.91 16.36
C PHE A 96 -0.39 -13.02 15.29
N VAL A 97 -1.18 -12.57 14.32
CA VAL A 97 -0.72 -11.64 13.29
C VAL A 97 -1.29 -10.25 13.59
N SER A 98 -0.48 -9.40 14.22
CA SER A 98 -0.88 -8.04 14.60
C SER A 98 -1.38 -7.20 13.40
N GLY A 99 -2.55 -6.59 13.58
CA GLY A 99 -3.11 -5.57 12.72
C GLY A 99 -2.25 -4.31 12.71
N SER A 100 -1.73 -3.85 13.86
CA SER A 100 -0.86 -2.67 13.94
C SER A 100 0.41 -2.83 13.10
N ARG A 101 1.08 -3.98 13.21
CA ARG A 101 2.25 -4.31 12.38
C ARG A 101 1.88 -4.44 10.90
N THR A 102 0.69 -4.94 10.60
CA THR A 102 0.19 -5.09 9.23
C THR A 102 -0.08 -3.74 8.58
N MET A 103 -0.81 -2.86 9.27
CA MET A 103 -1.08 -1.49 8.80
C MET A 103 0.17 -0.65 8.68
N LEU A 104 1.16 -0.80 9.59
CA LEU A 104 2.46 -0.13 9.46
C LEU A 104 3.17 -0.48 8.14
N ARG A 105 3.13 -1.76 7.72
CA ARG A 105 3.76 -2.20 6.47
C ARG A 105 3.00 -1.69 5.26
N LEU A 106 1.67 -1.68 5.31
CA LEU A 106 0.86 -1.01 4.29
C LEU A 106 1.25 0.47 4.22
N HIS A 107 1.18 1.21 5.33
CA HIS A 107 1.54 2.63 5.38
C HIS A 107 2.90 2.98 4.78
N ARG A 108 3.95 2.19 5.06
CA ARG A 108 5.27 2.34 4.41
C ARG A 108 5.21 2.14 2.89
N GLY A 109 4.42 1.17 2.43
CA GLY A 109 4.15 0.96 1.01
C GLY A 109 3.37 2.12 0.38
N LEU A 110 2.46 2.75 1.12
CA LEU A 110 1.69 3.90 0.64
C LEU A 110 2.61 5.08 0.38
N ASP A 111 3.55 5.35 1.27
CA ASP A 111 4.50 6.45 1.11
C ASP A 111 5.39 6.26 -0.13
N PHE A 112 5.81 5.01 -0.40
CA PHE A 112 6.48 4.67 -1.66
C PHE A 112 5.61 4.98 -2.88
N ILE A 113 4.36 4.52 -2.91
CA ILE A 113 3.43 4.75 -4.02
C ILE A 113 3.18 6.26 -4.20
N ARG A 114 2.91 6.98 -3.12
CA ARG A 114 2.72 8.44 -3.10
C ARG A 114 3.92 9.16 -3.72
N LEU A 115 5.14 8.84 -3.27
CA LEU A 115 6.34 9.49 -3.78
C LEU A 115 6.58 9.17 -5.26
N PHE A 116 6.38 7.92 -5.66
CA PHE A 116 6.53 7.51 -7.05
C PHE A 116 5.51 8.21 -7.97
N LEU A 117 4.23 8.24 -7.58
CA LEU A 117 3.18 8.92 -8.34
C LEU A 117 3.41 10.43 -8.42
N LYS A 118 3.85 11.06 -7.32
CA LYS A 118 4.24 12.47 -7.32
C LYS A 118 5.32 12.74 -8.35
N ARG A 119 6.42 11.99 -8.32
CA ARG A 119 7.51 12.13 -9.30
C ARG A 119 7.06 11.85 -10.73
N LEU A 120 6.17 10.88 -10.93
CA LEU A 120 5.58 10.59 -12.23
C LEU A 120 4.77 11.78 -12.78
N SER A 121 4.03 12.47 -11.91
CA SER A 121 3.22 13.64 -12.28
C SER A 121 4.05 14.90 -12.56
N GLU A 122 5.19 15.08 -11.88
CA GLU A 122 6.07 16.25 -12.01
C GLU A 122 7.13 16.07 -13.11
N ALA A 123 7.29 14.86 -13.64
CA ALA A 123 8.30 14.50 -14.62
C ALA A 123 7.96 14.92 -16.06
N ASP A 124 9.01 15.22 -16.83
CA ASP A 124 8.94 15.41 -18.27
C ASP A 124 8.65 14.09 -19.04
N GLU A 125 8.40 14.20 -20.35
CA GLU A 125 8.09 13.05 -21.21
C GLU A 125 9.24 12.04 -21.35
N ASN A 126 10.48 12.48 -21.17
CA ASN A 126 11.69 11.67 -21.34
C ASN A 126 12.13 10.98 -20.03
N MET A 127 11.37 11.16 -18.95
CA MET A 127 11.68 10.57 -17.66
C MET A 127 11.79 9.04 -17.73
N ASN A 128 12.87 8.54 -17.13
CA ASN A 128 13.08 7.11 -16.98
C ASN A 128 12.27 6.57 -15.79
N THR A 129 11.21 5.81 -16.08
CA THR A 129 10.34 5.21 -15.06
C THR A 129 11.11 4.32 -14.08
N CYS A 130 12.08 3.54 -14.57
CA CYS A 130 12.87 2.62 -13.76
C CYS A 130 13.71 3.39 -12.73
N THR A 131 14.52 4.36 -13.16
CA THR A 131 15.36 5.17 -12.28
C THR A 131 14.51 5.95 -11.27
N THR A 132 13.36 6.49 -11.69
CA THR A 132 12.46 7.21 -10.80
C THR A 132 11.84 6.30 -9.74
N CYS A 133 11.40 5.11 -10.14
CA CYS A 133 10.83 4.13 -9.21
C CYS A 133 11.88 3.62 -8.21
N GLN A 134 13.09 3.32 -8.68
CA GLN A 134 14.23 2.94 -7.83
C GLN A 134 14.58 4.04 -6.82
N GLY A 135 14.63 5.30 -7.26
CA GLY A 135 14.86 6.45 -6.37
C GLY A 135 13.77 6.55 -5.30
N SER A 136 12.51 6.44 -5.69
CA SER A 136 11.36 6.50 -4.76
C SER A 136 11.39 5.37 -3.75
N TYR A 137 11.72 4.16 -4.19
CA TYR A 137 11.88 2.98 -3.33
C TYR A 137 13.02 3.15 -2.32
N ASN A 138 14.17 3.63 -2.77
CA ASN A 138 15.36 3.81 -1.94
C ASN A 138 15.15 4.84 -0.83
N GLU A 139 14.41 5.91 -1.09
CA GLU A 139 14.10 6.95 -0.10
C GLU A 139 13.04 6.51 0.92
N THR A 140 12.21 5.52 0.60
CA THR A 140 11.06 5.14 1.43
C THR A 140 11.19 3.69 1.91
N LEU A 141 10.67 2.74 1.13
CA LEU A 141 10.44 1.35 1.54
C LEU A 141 11.74 0.54 1.74
N ALA A 142 12.81 0.90 1.01
CA ALA A 142 14.11 0.24 1.13
C ALA A 142 14.70 0.31 2.54
N ASN A 143 14.37 1.36 3.32
CA ASN A 143 14.81 1.51 4.71
C ASN A 143 14.34 0.39 5.64
N PHE A 144 13.33 -0.38 5.21
CA PHE A 144 12.72 -1.46 6.00
C PHE A 144 12.92 -2.85 5.39
N HIS A 145 13.62 -2.93 4.24
CA HIS A 145 13.84 -4.19 3.53
C HIS A 145 15.27 -4.71 3.70
N PRO A 146 15.45 -6.01 3.96
CA PRO A 146 16.78 -6.60 3.99
C PRO A 146 17.41 -6.53 2.60
N TRP A 147 18.75 -6.61 2.55
CA TRP A 147 19.53 -6.38 1.33
C TRP A 147 19.08 -7.21 0.12
N TYR A 148 18.67 -8.46 0.31
CA TYR A 148 18.25 -9.35 -0.77
C TYR A 148 16.88 -8.95 -1.35
N ILE A 149 15.94 -8.48 -0.52
CA ILE A 149 14.66 -7.92 -0.99
C ILE A 149 14.91 -6.63 -1.77
N ARG A 150 15.84 -5.77 -1.32
CA ARG A 150 16.24 -4.56 -2.05
C ARG A 150 16.77 -4.88 -3.45
N LYS A 151 17.64 -5.89 -3.57
CA LYS A 151 18.18 -6.35 -4.86
C LYS A 151 17.08 -6.89 -5.78
N ALA A 152 16.20 -7.74 -5.27
CA ALA A 152 15.08 -8.28 -6.06
C ALA A 152 14.13 -7.18 -6.53
N ALA A 153 13.76 -6.24 -5.65
CA ALA A 153 12.89 -5.11 -5.99
C ALA A 153 13.52 -4.18 -7.04
N THR A 154 14.82 -3.87 -6.90
CA THR A 154 15.54 -3.03 -7.86
C THR A 154 15.58 -3.68 -9.24
N LEU A 155 15.83 -5.00 -9.31
CA LEU A 155 15.80 -5.76 -10.56
C LEU A 155 14.40 -5.75 -11.18
N ALA A 156 13.37 -5.96 -10.37
CA ALA A 156 11.98 -5.95 -10.80
C ALA A 156 11.56 -4.63 -11.47
N MET A 157 12.08 -3.49 -11.00
CA MET A 157 11.77 -2.17 -11.55
C MET A 157 12.27 -1.95 -12.99
N HIS A 158 13.22 -2.76 -13.48
CA HIS A 158 13.62 -2.70 -14.89
C HIS A 158 12.52 -3.17 -15.85
N ALA A 159 11.52 -3.92 -15.35
CA ALA A 159 10.37 -4.34 -16.14
C ALA A 159 9.23 -3.29 -16.17
N LEU A 160 9.46 -2.10 -15.61
CA LEU A 160 8.48 -1.01 -15.64
C LEU A 160 8.25 -0.52 -17.07
N PRO A 161 6.99 -0.25 -17.46
CA PRO A 161 6.70 0.36 -18.75
C PRO A 161 7.20 1.81 -18.80
N SER A 162 7.28 2.35 -20.01
CA SER A 162 7.59 3.76 -20.22
C SER A 162 6.53 4.66 -19.56
N ARG A 163 6.88 5.90 -19.23
CA ARG A 163 5.92 6.87 -18.67
C ARG A 163 4.68 7.06 -19.57
N PRO A 164 4.83 7.25 -20.90
CA PRO A 164 3.66 7.33 -21.79
C PRO A 164 2.75 6.10 -21.72
N ASP A 165 3.32 4.90 -21.61
CA ASP A 165 2.54 3.67 -21.51
C ASP A 165 1.86 3.52 -20.15
N LEU A 166 2.48 3.99 -19.07
CA LEU A 166 1.86 4.04 -17.75
C LEU A 166 0.67 4.99 -17.70
N LEU A 167 0.77 6.17 -18.32
CA LEU A 167 -0.30 7.17 -18.31
C LEU A 167 -1.50 6.81 -19.21
N LYS A 168 -1.33 5.82 -20.10
CA LYS A 168 -2.41 5.29 -20.96
C LYS A 168 -3.20 4.16 -20.29
N LYS A 169 -2.74 3.62 -19.16
CA LYS A 169 -3.39 2.53 -18.42
C LYS A 169 -4.33 3.06 -17.35
#